data_AF-A0A7J8I9H7-F1
#
_entry.id   AF-A0A7J8I9H7-F1
#
_cell.length_a   1.000
_cell.length_b   1.000
_cell.length_c   1.000
_cell.angle_alpha   90.00
_cell.angle_beta   90.00
_cell.angle_gamma   90.00
#
_symmetry.space_group_name_H-M   'P 1'
#
loop_
_entity.id
_entity.type
_entity.pdbx_description
1 polymer ?
#
loop_
_entity_poly.entity_id
_entity_poly.type
_entity_poly.pdbx_seq_one_letter_code
_entity_poly.pdbx_strand_id
1 'polypeptide(L)'
;MRSIFFAFYPGLWVLLISSGATAQKAGVPCARCPQNGHCTNATFCRCDPGFTSLSGQTIFSNPLEVCTVSTCVPDINECGPPLYMSCGNFADCHNVEGSHYCECTSGYELLSGGVKFKSEKENTCQGK
;
A
#
# COMPACT_ATOMS: atom_id res chain seq x y z
N MET A 1 50.95 -18.36 27.08
CA MET A 1 52.20 -19.15 26.98
C MET A 1 51.99 -20.19 25.89
N ARG A 2 52.65 -20.03 24.73
CA ARG A 2 52.51 -20.92 23.56
C ARG A 2 53.47 -22.10 23.75
N SER A 3 52.96 -23.32 23.84
CA SER A 3 53.78 -24.51 23.63
C SER A 3 53.86 -24.78 22.13
N ILE A 4 55.06 -24.66 21.58
CA ILE A 4 55.36 -24.91 20.17
C ILE A 4 56.04 -26.28 20.10
N PHE A 5 55.39 -27.27 19.49
CA PHE A 5 56.05 -28.50 19.08
C PHE A 5 56.43 -28.37 17.59
N PHE A 6 57.74 -28.37 17.31
CA PHE A 6 58.29 -28.37 15.96
C PHE A 6 58.51 -29.81 15.51
N ALA A 7 57.71 -30.30 14.57
CA ALA A 7 58.05 -31.47 13.77
C ALA A 7 58.53 -30.97 12.40
N PHE A 8 59.82 -31.15 12.12
CA PHE A 8 60.45 -30.82 10.84
C PHE A 8 60.14 -31.92 9.81
N TYR A 9 59.39 -31.58 8.76
CA TYR A 9 59.34 -32.34 7.51
C TYR A 9 59.73 -31.40 6.36
N PRO A 10 60.72 -31.75 5.53
CA PRO A 10 61.20 -30.86 4.48
C PRO A 10 60.18 -30.82 3.33
N GLY A 11 59.69 -29.63 2.99
CA GLY A 11 59.26 -29.35 1.62
C GLY A 11 57.77 -29.22 1.30
N LEU A 12 56.85 -29.01 2.25
CA LEU A 12 55.46 -28.64 1.90
C LEU A 12 54.82 -27.70 2.93
N TRP A 13 54.69 -26.41 2.58
CA TRP A 13 54.06 -25.41 3.44
C TRP A 13 52.55 -25.41 3.21
N VAL A 14 51.83 -26.34 3.85
CA VAL A 14 50.36 -26.34 3.83
C VAL A 14 49.85 -25.63 5.09
N LEU A 15 49.36 -24.41 4.93
CA LEU A 15 48.62 -23.70 5.97
C LEU A 15 47.25 -24.36 6.11
N LEU A 16 47.08 -25.24 7.09
CA LEU A 16 45.77 -25.74 7.49
C LEU A 16 45.03 -24.64 8.26
N ILE A 17 44.28 -23.82 7.54
CA ILE A 17 43.33 -22.87 8.12
C ILE A 17 42.12 -23.70 8.55
N SER A 18 41.98 -23.97 9.85
CA SER A 18 40.75 -24.55 10.38
C SER A 18 39.65 -23.51 10.25
N SER A 19 38.86 -23.60 9.18
CA SER A 19 37.61 -22.86 9.04
C SER A 19 36.67 -23.31 10.16
N GLY A 20 36.64 -22.56 11.26
CA GLY A 20 35.57 -22.69 12.24
C GLY A 20 34.27 -22.35 11.54
N ALA A 21 33.45 -23.37 11.26
CA ALA A 21 32.08 -23.14 10.81
C ALA A 21 31.33 -22.46 11.96
N THR A 22 30.98 -21.19 11.78
CA THR A 22 29.99 -20.56 12.64
C THR A 22 28.66 -21.25 12.36
N ALA A 23 28.18 -22.04 13.32
CA ALA A 23 26.83 -22.56 13.29
C ALA A 23 25.87 -21.37 13.43
N GLN A 24 25.45 -20.79 12.30
CA GLN A 24 24.33 -19.87 12.29
C GLN A 24 23.10 -20.69 12.69
N LYS A 25 22.53 -20.37 13.85
CA LYS A 25 21.26 -20.92 14.31
C LYS A 25 20.26 -20.74 13.17
N ALA A 26 19.89 -21.84 12.51
CA ALA A 26 18.96 -21.79 11.40
C ALA A 26 17.69 -21.11 11.89
N GLY A 27 17.42 -19.90 11.36
CA GLY A 27 16.16 -19.21 11.60
C GLY A 27 15.01 -20.14 11.22
N VAL A 28 13.92 -20.11 11.98
CA VAL A 28 12.73 -20.90 11.66
C VAL A 28 12.34 -20.60 10.21
N PRO A 29 12.17 -21.61 9.34
CA PRO A 29 11.73 -21.39 7.98
C PRO A 29 10.41 -20.64 8.01
N CYS A 30 10.34 -19.54 7.26
CA CYS A 30 9.13 -18.74 7.15
C CYS A 30 7.94 -19.57 6.61
N ALA A 31 6.72 -19.23 7.04
CA ALA A 31 5.48 -19.80 6.54
C ALA A 31 5.37 -19.73 5.00
N ARG A 32 4.77 -20.76 4.39
CA ARG A 32 4.41 -20.72 2.97
C ARG A 32 3.23 -19.77 2.79
N CYS A 33 3.52 -18.57 2.30
CA CYS A 33 2.52 -17.58 1.94
C CYS A 33 1.88 -17.90 0.58
N PRO A 34 0.64 -17.43 0.35
CA PRO A 34 -0.01 -17.57 -0.95
C PRO A 34 0.72 -16.75 -2.03
N GLN A 35 0.37 -16.99 -3.29
CA GLN A 35 0.92 -16.24 -4.41
C GLN A 35 0.64 -14.74 -4.24
N ASN A 36 1.62 -13.89 -4.58
CA ASN A 36 1.58 -12.43 -4.37
C ASN A 36 1.46 -12.03 -2.90
N GLY A 37 2.04 -12.83 -2.00
CA GLY A 37 2.21 -12.48 -0.60
C GLY A 37 3.63 -12.81 -0.13
N HIS A 38 4.13 -11.97 0.77
CA HIS A 38 5.39 -12.19 1.46
C HIS A 38 5.16 -12.44 2.94
N CYS A 39 6.19 -13.00 3.54
CA CYS A 39 6.23 -13.34 4.94
C CYS A 39 6.66 -12.14 5.77
N THR A 40 5.88 -11.82 6.79
CA THR A 40 6.21 -10.75 7.74
C THR A 40 6.84 -11.29 9.02
N ASN A 41 6.52 -12.53 9.40
CA ASN A 41 7.09 -13.25 10.53
C ASN A 41 7.02 -14.77 10.24
N ALA A 42 7.65 -15.62 11.05
CA ALA A 42 7.72 -17.08 10.86
C ALA A 42 6.36 -17.75 10.56
N THR A 43 5.23 -17.17 11.01
CA THR A 43 3.88 -17.71 10.81
C THR A 43 2.94 -16.81 10.00
N PHE A 44 3.30 -15.54 9.79
CA PHE A 44 2.37 -14.54 9.28
C PHE A 44 2.77 -14.02 7.90
N CYS A 45 1.76 -13.90 7.04
CA CYS A 45 1.86 -13.43 5.68
C CYS A 45 1.11 -12.11 5.50
N ARG A 46 1.55 -11.35 4.50
CA ARG A 46 0.91 -10.12 4.02
C ARG A 46 0.95 -10.12 2.50
N CYS A 47 -0.13 -9.64 1.87
CA CYS A 47 -0.13 -9.49 0.42
C CYS A 47 0.87 -8.43 -0.04
N ASP A 48 1.49 -8.68 -1.19
CA ASP A 48 2.42 -7.76 -1.82
C ASP A 48 1.73 -6.47 -2.27
N PRO A 49 2.47 -5.38 -2.47
CA PRO A 49 1.89 -4.14 -2.99
C PRO A 49 1.09 -4.37 -4.27
N GLY A 50 -0.13 -3.80 -4.32
CA GLY A 50 -1.07 -4.01 -5.42
C GLY A 50 -1.97 -5.23 -5.25
N PHE A 51 -1.88 -5.97 -4.14
CA PHE A 51 -2.75 -7.08 -3.81
C PHE A 51 -3.39 -6.91 -2.43
N THR A 52 -4.62 -7.41 -2.28
CA THR A 52 -5.36 -7.46 -1.02
C THR A 52 -5.82 -8.88 -0.74
N SER A 53 -5.89 -9.25 0.55
CA SER A 53 -6.43 -10.55 0.94
C SER A 53 -7.95 -10.56 0.71
N LEU A 54 -8.46 -11.71 0.27
CA LEU A 54 -9.89 -11.89 0.04
C LEU A 54 -10.74 -11.64 1.30
N SER A 55 -10.22 -11.98 2.49
CA SER A 55 -10.91 -11.68 3.77
C SER A 55 -10.76 -10.23 4.24
N GLY A 56 -9.98 -9.40 3.53
CA GLY A 56 -9.66 -8.04 3.93
C GLY A 56 -8.62 -7.93 5.05
N GLN A 57 -8.03 -9.04 5.50
CA GLN A 57 -7.00 -9.04 6.54
C GLN A 57 -5.65 -8.56 5.99
N THR A 58 -5.00 -7.64 6.72
CA THR A 58 -3.68 -7.11 6.32
C THR A 58 -2.52 -8.02 6.72
N ILE A 59 -2.70 -8.84 7.75
CA ILE A 59 -1.75 -9.85 8.23
C ILE A 59 -2.56 -11.09 8.58
N PHE A 60 -2.18 -12.24 8.04
CA PHE A 60 -2.91 -13.49 8.21
C PHE A 60 -1.96 -14.68 8.31
N SER A 61 -2.39 -15.74 8.97
CA SER A 61 -1.65 -17.01 9.07
C SER A 61 -2.33 -18.15 8.31
N ASN A 62 -3.49 -17.90 7.70
CA ASN A 62 -4.27 -18.90 6.97
C ASN A 62 -3.57 -19.24 5.63
N PRO A 63 -3.15 -20.49 5.40
CA PRO A 63 -2.53 -20.89 4.14
C PRO A 63 -3.50 -20.92 2.94
N LEU A 64 -4.81 -20.93 3.21
CA LEU A 64 -5.86 -20.91 2.19
C LEU A 64 -6.26 -19.49 1.79
N GLU A 65 -5.64 -18.48 2.40
CA GLU A 65 -5.88 -17.10 2.03
C GLU A 65 -5.40 -16.84 0.59
N VAL A 66 -6.09 -15.96 -0.12
CA VAL A 66 -5.74 -15.60 -1.51
C VAL A 66 -5.51 -14.10 -1.59
N CYS A 67 -4.38 -13.70 -2.16
CA CYS A 67 -4.06 -12.32 -2.48
C CYS A 67 -4.53 -12.02 -3.91
N THR A 68 -5.60 -11.23 -4.03
CA THR A 68 -6.17 -10.79 -5.31
C THR A 68 -5.71 -9.38 -5.66
N VAL A 69 -5.72 -9.02 -6.94
CA VAL A 69 -5.37 -7.66 -7.37
C VAL A 69 -6.25 -6.65 -6.65
N SER A 70 -5.61 -5.66 -6.03
CA SER A 70 -6.27 -4.57 -5.33
C SER A 70 -6.74 -3.53 -6.34
N THR A 71 -7.99 -3.62 -6.78
CA THR A 71 -8.64 -2.59 -7.62
C THR A 71 -9.21 -1.44 -6.78
N CYS A 72 -8.55 -1.07 -5.68
CA CYS A 72 -8.94 0.10 -4.90
C CYS A 72 -8.42 1.34 -5.64
N VAL A 73 -9.28 1.93 -6.47
CA VAL A 73 -9.02 3.25 -7.04
C VAL A 73 -9.32 4.25 -5.93
N PRO A 74 -8.33 5.04 -5.48
CA PRO A 74 -8.62 6.08 -4.49
C PRO A 74 -9.61 7.07 -5.09
N ASP A 75 -10.58 7.49 -4.29
CA ASP A 75 -11.49 8.55 -4.66
C ASP A 75 -10.71 9.82 -5.00
N ILE A 76 -11.01 10.41 -6.16
CA ILE A 76 -10.35 11.63 -6.61
C ILE A 76 -11.16 12.79 -6.04
N ASN A 77 -10.56 13.58 -5.16
CA ASN A 77 -11.26 14.75 -4.62
C ASN A 77 -11.35 15.87 -5.67
N GLU A 78 -12.46 15.97 -6.40
CA GLU A 78 -12.60 16.98 -7.45
C GLU A 78 -12.77 18.41 -6.91
N CYS A 79 -13.10 18.55 -5.62
CA CYS A 79 -13.15 19.82 -4.91
C CYS A 79 -11.79 20.26 -4.33
N GLY A 80 -10.78 19.38 -4.38
CA GLY A 80 -9.45 19.62 -3.80
C GLY A 80 -8.45 20.26 -4.77
N PRO A 81 -7.31 20.79 -4.28
CA PRO A 81 -6.25 21.31 -5.15
C PRO A 81 -5.47 20.19 -5.86
N PRO A 82 -5.07 20.39 -7.13
CA PRO A 82 -5.43 21.53 -7.98
C PRO A 82 -6.90 21.42 -8.41
N LEU A 83 -7.62 22.55 -8.44
CA LEU A 83 -9.04 22.58 -8.78
C LEU A 83 -9.25 22.16 -10.24
N TYR A 84 -9.59 20.88 -10.44
CA TYR A 84 -9.88 20.32 -11.76
C TYR A 84 -11.29 20.69 -12.25
N MET A 85 -12.19 21.03 -11.31
CA MET A 85 -13.59 21.35 -11.55
C MET A 85 -13.96 22.65 -10.83
N SER A 86 -14.82 23.46 -11.47
CA SER A 86 -15.42 24.67 -10.87
C SER A 86 -16.94 24.51 -10.82
N CYS A 87 -17.52 24.77 -9.65
CA CYS A 87 -18.97 24.87 -9.44
C CYS A 87 -19.53 26.25 -9.83
N GLY A 88 -18.66 27.21 -10.16
CA GLY A 88 -19.04 28.58 -10.48
C GLY A 88 -19.29 29.42 -9.23
N ASN A 89 -19.67 30.68 -9.43
CA ASN A 89 -19.92 31.60 -8.32
C ASN A 89 -21.16 31.22 -7.53
N PHE A 90 -21.12 31.48 -6.22
CA PHE A 90 -22.23 31.25 -5.28
C PHE A 90 -22.68 29.80 -5.18
N ALA A 91 -21.76 28.86 -5.45
CA ALA A 91 -21.98 27.43 -5.34
C ALA A 91 -20.88 26.78 -4.49
N ASP A 92 -21.28 25.83 -3.65
CA ASP A 92 -20.38 24.98 -2.86
C ASP A 92 -20.13 23.66 -3.59
N CYS A 93 -18.88 23.18 -3.54
CA CYS A 93 -18.48 21.88 -4.07
C CYS A 93 -18.50 20.83 -2.96
N HIS A 94 -19.14 19.69 -3.23
CA HIS A 94 -19.25 18.56 -2.33
C HIS A 94 -18.64 17.32 -2.97
N ASN A 95 -17.51 16.86 -2.42
CA ASN A 95 -16.88 15.60 -2.80
C ASN A 95 -17.59 14.41 -2.13
N VAL A 96 -17.83 13.34 -2.88
CA VAL A 96 -18.41 12.09 -2.37
C VAL A 96 -17.67 10.89 -2.98
N GLU A 97 -17.74 9.72 -2.35
CA GLU A 97 -17.06 8.55 -2.90
C GLU A 97 -17.53 8.22 -4.32
N GLY A 98 -16.61 8.27 -5.28
CA GLY A 98 -16.81 8.03 -6.70
C GLY A 98 -17.42 9.19 -7.49
N SER A 99 -17.67 10.36 -6.89
CA SER A 99 -18.26 11.51 -7.59
C SER A 99 -18.18 12.85 -6.83
N HIS A 100 -18.82 13.86 -7.38
CA HIS A 100 -19.02 15.15 -6.72
C HIS A 100 -20.33 15.77 -7.19
N TYR A 101 -20.76 16.81 -6.47
CA TYR A 101 -21.82 17.69 -6.90
C TYR A 101 -21.61 19.11 -6.36
N CYS A 102 -22.22 20.04 -7.05
CA CYS A 102 -22.30 21.44 -6.69
C CYS A 102 -23.72 21.73 -6.16
N GLU A 103 -23.80 22.60 -5.16
CA GLU A 103 -25.07 23.09 -4.60
C GLU A 103 -25.00 24.60 -4.44
N CYS A 104 -26.11 25.30 -4.72
CA CYS A 104 -26.13 26.76 -4.57
C CYS A 104 -26.08 27.14 -3.09
N THR A 105 -25.26 28.15 -2.80
CA THR A 105 -25.19 28.74 -1.46
C THR A 105 -26.52 29.41 -1.09
N SER A 106 -26.74 29.62 0.21
CA SER A 106 -27.96 30.25 0.72
C SER A 106 -28.25 31.59 0.06
N GLY A 107 -29.47 31.77 -0.44
CA GLY A 107 -29.89 32.98 -1.16
C GLY A 107 -29.79 32.87 -2.68
N TYR A 108 -29.22 31.77 -3.19
CA TYR A 108 -29.12 31.50 -4.62
C TYR A 108 -29.83 30.18 -4.98
N GLU A 109 -30.28 30.07 -6.23
CA GLU A 109 -30.91 28.87 -6.76
C GLU A 109 -30.60 28.64 -8.24
N LEU A 110 -30.84 27.41 -8.69
CA LEU A 110 -30.82 27.09 -10.11
C LEU A 110 -32.10 27.58 -10.77
N LEU A 111 -31.98 28.16 -11.96
CA LEU A 111 -33.15 28.56 -12.78
C LEU A 111 -34.06 27.37 -13.12
N SER A 112 -33.48 26.16 -13.21
CA SER A 112 -34.23 24.93 -13.45
C SER A 112 -35.06 24.47 -12.25
N GLY A 113 -34.88 25.07 -11.07
CA GLY A 113 -35.46 24.62 -9.80
C GLY A 113 -34.77 23.37 -9.22
N GLY A 114 -33.69 22.89 -9.85
CA GLY A 114 -32.86 21.82 -9.31
C GLY A 114 -32.06 22.27 -8.08
N VAL A 115 -31.57 21.29 -7.32
CA VAL A 115 -30.76 21.52 -6.10
C VAL A 115 -29.29 21.15 -6.28
N LYS A 116 -28.97 20.25 -7.22
CA LYS A 116 -27.60 19.75 -7.45
C LYS A 116 -27.27 19.75 -8.93
N PHE A 117 -26.00 20.02 -9.24
CA PHE A 117 -25.45 20.03 -10.59
C PHE A 117 -23.97 19.63 -10.57
N LYS A 118 -23.34 19.29 -11.70
CA LYS A 118 -21.94 18.81 -11.69
C LYS A 118 -20.88 19.89 -11.83
N SER A 119 -21.16 20.98 -12.54
CA SER A 119 -20.17 22.04 -12.78
C SER A 119 -20.80 23.33 -13.31
N GLU A 120 -20.03 24.42 -13.31
CA GLU A 120 -20.43 25.71 -13.88
C GLU A 120 -20.80 25.65 -15.38
N LYS A 121 -20.32 24.63 -16.09
CA LYS A 121 -20.68 24.38 -17.49
C LYS A 121 -22.08 23.78 -17.64
N GLU A 122 -22.55 23.08 -16.61
CA GLU A 122 -23.89 22.48 -16.59
C GLU A 122 -24.93 23.50 -16.13
N ASN A 123 -24.65 24.20 -15.02
CA ASN A 123 -25.57 25.15 -14.42
C ASN A 123 -24.82 26.23 -13.62
N THR A 124 -25.50 27.34 -13.35
CA THR A 124 -24.99 28.43 -12.50
C THR A 124 -26.07 28.89 -11.52
N CYS A 125 -25.62 29.42 -10.38
CA CYS A 125 -26.49 29.89 -9.31
C CYS A 125 -26.87 31.36 -9.51
N GLN A 126 -28.15 31.68 -9.34
CA GLN A 126 -28.68 33.04 -9.46
C GLN A 126 -29.39 33.44 -8.17
N GLY A 127 -29.29 34.73 -7.81
CA GLY A 127 -29.94 35.25 -6.60
C GLY A 127 -31.46 35.17 -6.72
N LYS A 128 -32.13 34.81 -5.61
CA LYS A 128 -33.59 34.85 -5.52
C LYS A 128 -34.16 36.26 -5.55
#